data_AF-A0A832GNQ3-F1
#
_entry.id   AF-A0A832GNQ3-F1
#
_cell.length_a   1.000
_cell.length_b   1.000
_cell.length_c   1.000
_cell.angle_alpha   90.00
_cell.angle_beta   90.00
_cell.angle_gamma   90.00
#
_symmetry.space_group_name_H-M   'P 1'
#
loop_
_entity.id
_entity.type
_entity.pdbx_description
1 polymer ?
#
loop_
_entity_poly.entity_id
_entity_poly.type
_entity_poly.pdbx_seq_one_letter_code
_entity_poly.pdbx_strand_id
1 'polypeptide(L)' 'LDGPYDWIELTHRAKSRDGFAYGAVRAAEWLVGRTGFYNFAEVLHEILAHKEER' A
#
# COMPACT_ATOMS: atom_id res chain seq x y z
N LEU A 1 -12.99 -12.81 11.11
CA LEU A 1 -12.49 -13.84 12.05
C LEU A 1 -13.47 -13.87 13.19
N ASP A 2 -14.17 -14.97 13.37
CA ASP A 2 -15.28 -15.07 14.34
C ASP A 2 -14.92 -16.11 15.40
N GLY A 3 -14.93 -15.65 16.65
CA GLY A 3 -14.63 -16.43 17.84
C GLY A 3 -15.91 -16.71 18.62
N PRO A 4 -15.85 -17.63 19.60
CA PRO A 4 -17.02 -18.04 20.37
C PRO A 4 -17.71 -16.91 21.17
N TYR A 5 -17.07 -15.75 21.31
CA TYR A 5 -17.57 -14.63 22.10
C TYR A 5 -17.60 -13.30 21.33
N ASP A 6 -16.92 -13.20 20.18
CA ASP A 6 -16.65 -11.94 19.49
C ASP A 6 -16.00 -12.17 18.12
N TRP A 7 -16.12 -11.18 17.25
CA TRP A 7 -15.59 -11.23 15.89
C TRP A 7 -14.87 -9.94 15.50
N ILE A 8 -13.96 -10.08 14.54
CA ILE A 8 -13.20 -9.00 13.92
C ILE A 8 -13.47 -9.00 12.40
N GLU A 9 -13.75 -7.81 11.87
CA GLU A 9 -13.77 -7.50 10.45
C GLU A 9 -12.73 -6.45 10.08
N LEU A 10 -12.05 -6.68 8.96
CA LEU A 10 -11.13 -5.73 8.35
C LEU A 10 -11.66 -5.37 6.96
N THR A 11 -12.07 -4.12 6.79
CA THR A 11 -12.59 -3.60 5.52
C THR A 11 -11.71 -2.48 4.99
N HIS A 12 -11.24 -2.61 3.74
CA HIS A 12 -10.58 -1.54 3.01
C HIS A 12 -11.45 -1.08 1.83
N ARG A 13 -11.88 0.18 1.85
CA ARG A 13 -12.71 0.77 0.79
C ARG A 13 -11.99 1.92 0.10
N ALA A 14 -11.65 1.74 -1.17
CA ALA A 14 -11.13 2.82 -2.00
C ALA A 14 -12.26 3.79 -2.38
N LYS A 15 -12.03 5.10 -2.19
CA LYS A 15 -12.99 6.16 -2.55
C LYS A 15 -12.94 6.52 -4.04
N SER A 16 -11.78 6.31 -4.67
CA SER A 16 -11.52 6.58 -6.09
C SER A 16 -10.34 5.73 -6.56
N ARG A 17 -9.94 5.89 -7.83
CA ARG A 17 -8.75 5.24 -8.39
C ARG A 17 -7.44 5.96 -8.05
N ASP A 18 -7.50 7.14 -7.45
CA ASP A 18 -6.34 8.01 -7.23
C ASP A 18 -5.31 7.37 -6.31
N GLY A 19 -5.77 6.61 -5.29
CA GLY A 19 -4.87 5.88 -4.39
C GLY A 19 -4.01 4.83 -5.12
N PHE A 20 -4.57 4.18 -6.14
CA PHE A 20 -3.83 3.21 -6.96
C PHE A 20 -2.85 3.93 -7.89
N ALA A 21 -3.27 5.03 -8.52
CA ALA A 21 -2.40 5.84 -9.37
C ALA A 21 -1.21 6.40 -8.57
N TYR A 22 -1.47 6.92 -7.37
CA TYR A 22 -0.45 7.38 -6.44
C TYR A 22 0.56 6.26 -6.12
N GLY A 23 0.07 5.07 -5.72
CA GLY A 23 0.93 3.93 -5.42
C GLY A 23 1.77 3.47 -6.61
N ALA A 24 1.20 3.47 -7.82
CA ALA A 24 1.93 3.11 -9.05
C ALA A 24 3.03 4.12 -9.39
N VAL A 25 2.77 5.43 -9.25
CA VAL A 25 3.79 6.47 -9.46
C VAL A 25 4.92 6.33 -8.44
N ARG A 26 4.60 6.13 -7.16
CA ARG A 26 5.62 5.91 -6.13
C ARG A 26 6.44 4.64 -6.36
N ALA A 27 5.81 3.56 -6.80
CA ALA A 27 6.52 2.35 -7.18
C ALA A 27 7.46 2.58 -8.38
N ALA A 28 7.05 3.38 -9.37
CA ALA A 28 7.90 3.73 -10.50
C ALA A 28 9.10 4.59 -10.08
N GLU A 29 8.90 5.58 -9.20
CA GLU A 29 9.98 6.38 -8.60
C GLU A 29 10.95 5.48 -7.82
N TRP A 30 10.41 4.55 -7.03
CA TRP A 30 11.19 3.57 -6.29
C TRP A 30 12.01 2.65 -7.21
N LEU A 31 11.53 2.30 -8.41
CA LEU A 31 12.27 1.41 -9.31
C LEU A 31 13.52 2.04 -9.95
N VAL A 32 13.72 3.36 -9.84
CA VAL A 32 14.90 4.02 -10.43
C VAL A 32 16.19 3.38 -9.90
N GLY A 33 17.02 2.88 -10.82
CA GLY A 33 18.29 2.22 -10.51
C GLY A 33 18.19 0.76 -10.03
N ARG A 34 16.98 0.20 -9.94
CA ARG A 34 16.73 -1.20 -9.54
C ARG A 34 16.48 -2.07 -10.78
N THR A 35 16.89 -3.34 -10.72
CA THR A 35 16.72 -4.30 -11.83
C THR A 35 16.21 -5.64 -11.30
N GLY A 36 15.14 -6.15 -11.90
CA GLY A 36 14.52 -7.41 -11.50
C GLY A 36 13.02 -7.26 -11.31
N PHE A 37 12.42 -8.26 -10.67
CA PHE A 37 11.00 -8.28 -10.31
C PHE A 37 10.85 -8.03 -8.82
N TYR A 38 9.89 -7.19 -8.46
CA TYR A 38 9.64 -6.77 -7.08
C TYR A 38 8.17 -6.87 -6.74
N ASN A 39 7.86 -7.20 -5.49
CA ASN A 39 6.52 -7.19 -4.94
C ASN A 39 6.16 -5.78 -4.47
N PHE A 40 4.91 -5.37 -4.64
CA PHE A 40 4.42 -4.11 -4.09
C PHE A 40 4.59 -4.00 -2.56
N ALA A 41 4.60 -5.12 -1.84
CA ALA A 41 4.91 -5.16 -0.40
C ALA A 41 6.28 -4.55 -0.06
N GLU A 42 7.25 -4.60 -0.99
CA GLU A 42 8.61 -4.05 -0.79
C GLU A 42 8.63 -2.52 -0.84
N VAL A 43 7.74 -1.91 -1.63
CA VAL A 43 7.60 -0.45 -1.70
C VAL A 43 6.54 0.11 -0.74
N LEU A 44 5.64 -0.75 -0.24
CA LEU A 44 4.54 -0.33 0.63
C LEU A 44 5.03 0.36 1.91
N HIS A 45 6.12 -0.12 2.52
CA HIS A 45 6.69 0.52 3.71
C HIS A 45 7.15 1.97 3.45
N GLU A 46 7.81 2.22 2.32
CA GLU A 46 8.25 3.58 1.95
C GLU A 46 7.05 4.49 1.64
N ILE A 47 6.03 3.97 0.93
CA ILE A 47 4.80 4.71 0.63
C ILE A 47 4.06 5.12 1.92
N LEU A 48 4.05 4.25 2.93
CA LEU A 48 3.38 4.52 4.20
C LEU A 48 4.18 5.51 5.07
N ALA A 49 5.51 5.48 5.03
CA ALA A 49 6.36 6.41 5.78
C ALA A 49 6.20 7.87 5.30
N HIS A 50 5.97 8.11 4.01
CA HIS A 50 5.79 9.46 3.46
C HIS A 50 4.42 10.12 3.74
N LYS A 51 3.54 9.48 4.51
CA LYS A 51 2.19 9.99 4.77
C LYS A 51 2.12 10.97 5.95
N GLU A 52 3.18 11.06 6.75
CA GLU A 52 3.21 11.90 7.97
C GLU A 52 3.68 13.35 7.73
N GLU A 53 4.20 13.69 6.55
CA GLU A 53 4.78 15.02 6.27
C GLU A 53 3.83 16.01 5.56
N ARG A 54 2.52 15.76 5.53
CA ARG A 54 1.52 16.71 5.03
C ARG A 54 0.32 16.87 5.94
#